data_AF-A0A3P9D7W8-F1
#
_entry.id   AF-A0A3P9D7W8-F1
#
_cell.length_a   1.000
_cell.length_b   1.000
_cell.length_c   1.000
_cell.angle_alpha   90.00
_cell.angle_beta   90.00
_cell.angle_gamma   90.00
#
_symmetry.space_group_name_H-M   'P 1'
#
loop_
_entity.id
_entity.type
_entity.pdbx_description
1 polymer ?
#
loop_
_entity_poly.entity_id
_entity_poly.type
_entity_poly.pdbx_seq_one_letter_code
_entity_poly.pdbx_strand_id
1 'polypeptide(L)'
;MGDLEDISHHIHDRITSIKHMLDLSVIELPQNKTKKLGQELFALERLLEEFEKGVDQQKEHLKHLKELDEVFQKHLQDVQHIKNNIPPHMPRKKGLLKGSEPAINQKEAVEVQPAEKKSSKSFVREMEFVTMPEFESIPQYMKGRVTYEQLNAAVESINTAVAAKYKIVHQSLKTLNNHSRKLHQRFKDQETKDTKGQYFVVEDDIREFTQMKVDKRFQGILNMLRHCQRLRELRGGGLTRYMLL
;
A
#
# COMPACT_ATOMS: atom_id res chain seq x y z
N MET A 1 -47.79 -43.85 31.24
CA MET A 1 -46.36 -43.88 30.87
C MET A 1 -45.73 -42.49 30.95
N GLY A 2 -46.45 -41.40 30.62
CA GLY A 2 -45.94 -40.02 30.73
C GLY A 2 -45.41 -39.62 32.11
N ASP A 3 -46.13 -39.91 33.20
CA ASP A 3 -45.69 -39.52 34.55
C ASP A 3 -44.31 -40.09 34.95
N LEU A 4 -43.94 -41.27 34.46
CA LEU A 4 -42.65 -41.89 34.75
C LEU A 4 -41.52 -41.28 33.89
N GLU A 5 -41.84 -40.89 32.65
CA GLU A 5 -40.92 -40.16 31.78
C GLU A 5 -40.67 -38.75 32.31
N ASP A 6 -41.69 -38.07 32.81
CA ASP A 6 -41.58 -36.73 33.43
C ASP A 6 -40.69 -36.77 34.68
N ILE A 7 -40.85 -37.80 35.52
CA ILE A 7 -39.99 -38.01 36.69
C ILE A 7 -38.55 -38.32 36.26
N SER A 8 -38.36 -39.13 35.22
CA SER A 8 -37.03 -39.45 34.67
C SER A 8 -36.32 -38.19 34.15
N HIS A 9 -37.03 -37.33 33.42
CA HIS A 9 -36.51 -36.04 32.95
C HIS A 9 -36.14 -35.12 34.12
N HIS A 10 -37.01 -35.02 35.12
CA HIS A 10 -36.73 -34.19 36.29
C HIS A 10 -35.48 -34.66 37.05
N ILE A 11 -35.31 -35.97 37.20
CA ILE A 11 -34.13 -36.57 37.82
C ILE A 11 -32.88 -36.30 36.96
N HIS A 12 -32.99 -36.43 35.63
CA HIS A 12 -31.88 -36.16 34.72
C HIS A 12 -31.42 -34.70 34.77
N ASP A 13 -32.37 -33.75 34.80
CA ASP A 13 -32.08 -32.32 34.92
C ASP A 13 -31.41 -31.98 36.25
N ARG A 14 -31.88 -32.62 37.34
CA ARG A 14 -31.27 -32.48 38.67
C ARG A 14 -29.84 -33.04 38.69
N ILE A 15 -29.62 -34.22 38.11
CA ILE A 15 -28.28 -34.81 38.00
C ILE A 15 -27.37 -33.93 37.16
N THR A 16 -27.86 -33.37 36.05
CA THR A 16 -27.09 -32.49 35.17
C THR A 16 -26.75 -31.18 35.86
N SER A 17 -27.69 -30.58 36.59
CA SER A 17 -27.44 -29.39 37.41
C SER A 17 -26.39 -29.65 38.49
N ILE A 18 -26.45 -30.79 39.17
CA ILE A 18 -25.47 -31.16 40.20
C ILE A 18 -24.09 -31.37 39.57
N LYS A 19 -24.01 -32.03 38.41
CA LYS A 19 -22.75 -32.18 37.67
C LYS A 19 -22.16 -30.82 37.29
N HIS A 20 -22.97 -29.90 36.76
CA HIS A 20 -22.51 -28.55 36.43
C HIS A 20 -22.02 -27.77 37.67
N MET A 21 -22.74 -27.85 38.79
CA MET A 21 -22.29 -27.22 40.04
C MET A 21 -21.01 -27.86 40.58
N LEU A 22 -20.84 -29.17 40.43
CA LEU A 22 -19.62 -29.86 40.81
C LEU A 22 -18.45 -29.44 39.92
N ASP A 23 -18.64 -29.40 38.60
CA ASP A 23 -17.63 -28.93 37.66
C ASP A 23 -17.22 -27.48 37.97
N LEU A 24 -18.18 -26.59 38.22
CA LEU A 24 -17.92 -25.20 38.61
C LEU A 24 -17.23 -25.06 39.98
N SER A 25 -17.44 -26.00 40.90
CA SER A 25 -16.81 -25.97 42.23
C SER A 25 -15.43 -26.64 42.27
N VAL A 26 -15.17 -27.61 41.38
CA VAL A 26 -13.86 -28.28 41.21
C VAL A 26 -12.90 -27.42 40.40
N ILE A 27 -13.41 -26.59 39.48
CA ILE A 27 -12.58 -25.64 38.77
C ILE A 27 -12.23 -24.47 39.71
N GLU A 28 -11.12 -24.58 40.43
CA GLU A 28 -10.37 -23.39 40.87
C GLU A 28 -9.83 -22.69 39.61
N LEU A 29 -10.71 -22.00 38.89
CA LEU A 29 -10.32 -21.15 37.76
C LEU A 29 -9.38 -20.12 38.37
N PRO A 30 -8.09 -20.10 37.98
CA PRO A 30 -7.14 -19.18 38.60
C PRO A 30 -7.72 -17.78 38.44
N GLN A 31 -8.13 -17.12 39.52
CA GLN A 31 -8.88 -15.86 39.40
C GLN A 31 -8.10 -14.80 38.60
N ASN A 32 -6.78 -14.96 38.54
CA ASN A 32 -5.89 -14.16 37.72
C ASN A 32 -6.09 -14.40 36.21
N LYS A 33 -6.39 -15.64 35.77
CA LYS A 33 -6.67 -15.97 34.37
C LYS A 33 -8.05 -15.48 33.93
N THR A 34 -9.08 -15.59 34.78
CA THR A 34 -10.43 -15.06 34.47
C THR A 34 -10.44 -13.54 34.43
N LYS A 35 -9.75 -12.87 35.36
CA LYS A 35 -9.57 -11.41 35.33
C LYS A 35 -8.80 -10.96 34.09
N LYS A 36 -7.74 -11.68 33.69
CA LYS A 36 -7.01 -11.41 32.44
C LYS A 36 -7.89 -11.59 31.20
N LEU A 37 -8.65 -12.69 31.13
CA LEU A 37 -9.58 -12.93 30.03
C LEU A 37 -10.65 -11.83 29.96
N GLY A 38 -11.20 -11.40 31.10
CA GLY A 38 -12.13 -10.27 31.15
C GLY A 38 -11.50 -8.97 30.65
N GLN A 39 -10.27 -8.67 31.05
CA GLN A 39 -9.54 -7.49 30.56
C GLN A 39 -9.27 -7.57 29.04
N GLU A 40 -8.92 -8.74 28.52
CA GLU A 40 -8.72 -8.96 27.09
C GLU A 40 -10.02 -8.82 26.30
N LEU A 41 -11.15 -9.32 26.83
CA LEU A 41 -12.47 -9.14 26.22
C LEU A 41 -12.89 -7.67 26.18
N PHE A 42 -12.68 -6.90 27.27
CA PHE A 42 -12.93 -5.46 27.27
C PHE A 42 -12.01 -4.69 26.32
N ALA A 43 -10.75 -5.10 26.19
CA ALA A 43 -9.83 -4.51 25.22
C ALA A 43 -10.28 -4.81 23.79
N LEU A 44 -10.74 -6.03 23.53
CA LEU A 44 -11.29 -6.44 22.24
C LEU A 44 -12.56 -5.67 21.89
N GLU A 45 -13.47 -5.47 22.85
CA GLU A 45 -14.68 -4.68 22.66
C GLU A 45 -14.36 -3.23 22.25
N ARG A 46 -13.45 -2.56 22.95
CA ARG A 46 -13.01 -1.21 22.55
C ARG A 46 -12.36 -1.17 21.17
N LEU A 47 -11.56 -2.19 20.85
CA LEU A 47 -10.91 -2.27 19.54
C LEU A 47 -11.95 -2.45 18.42
N LEU A 48 -13.01 -3.22 18.67
CA LEU A 48 -14.13 -3.37 17.75
C LEU A 48 -14.92 -2.06 17.58
N GLU A 49 -15.16 -1.31 18.65
CA GLU A 49 -15.79 0.00 18.57
C GLU A 49 -14.94 1.02 17.78
N GLU A 50 -13.63 1.02 17.98
CA GLU A 50 -12.70 1.86 17.20
C GLU A 50 -12.69 1.45 15.72
N PHE A 51 -12.71 0.15 15.45
CA PHE A 51 -12.79 -0.38 14.09
C PHE A 51 -14.10 0.03 13.41
N GLU A 52 -15.24 -0.08 14.09
CA GLU A 52 -16.55 0.31 13.57
C GLU A 52 -16.57 1.80 13.20
N LYS A 53 -16.07 2.67 14.09
CA LYS A 53 -15.91 4.11 13.80
C LYS A 53 -15.02 4.37 12.58
N GLY A 54 -13.92 3.60 12.44
CA GLY A 54 -13.03 3.69 11.30
C GLY A 54 -13.71 3.30 9.99
N VAL A 55 -14.53 2.25 10.00
CA VAL A 55 -15.32 1.80 8.84
C VAL A 55 -16.35 2.85 8.45
N ASP A 56 -17.02 3.48 9.41
CA ASP A 56 -18.01 4.53 9.14
C ASP A 56 -17.37 5.76 8.50
N GLN A 57 -16.22 6.22 9.00
CA GLN A 57 -15.46 7.33 8.40
C GLN A 57 -15.05 7.00 6.96
N GLN A 58 -14.55 5.79 6.72
CA GLN A 58 -14.17 5.36 5.36
C GLN A 58 -15.38 5.34 4.41
N LYS A 59 -16.54 4.91 4.90
CA LYS A 59 -17.79 4.91 4.13
C LYS A 59 -18.24 6.34 3.78
N GLU A 60 -18.10 7.28 4.71
CA GLU A 60 -18.39 8.69 4.47
C GLU A 60 -17.42 9.31 3.44
N HIS A 61 -16.11 9.06 3.59
CA HIS A 61 -15.12 9.48 2.59
C HIS A 61 -15.43 8.92 1.20
N LEU A 62 -15.82 7.66 1.09
CA LEU A 62 -16.19 7.04 -0.17
C LEU A 62 -17.44 7.68 -0.79
N LYS A 63 -18.40 8.13 0.03
CA LYS A 63 -19.57 8.88 -0.43
C LYS A 63 -19.14 10.23 -1.02
N HIS A 64 -18.34 11.02 -0.31
CA HIS A 64 -17.83 12.30 -0.81
C HIS A 64 -17.01 12.14 -2.09
N LEU A 65 -16.22 11.08 -2.20
CA LEU A 65 -15.42 10.82 -3.40
C LEU A 65 -16.29 10.54 -4.63
N LYS A 66 -17.42 9.82 -4.45
CA LYS A 66 -18.39 9.58 -5.52
C LYS A 66 -19.10 10.86 -5.96
N GLU A 67 -19.52 11.69 -5.00
CA GLU A 67 -20.14 12.99 -5.31
C GLU A 67 -19.17 13.88 -6.10
N LEU A 68 -17.88 13.86 -5.75
CA LEU A 68 -16.85 14.59 -6.48
C LEU A 68 -16.63 14.05 -7.90
N ASP A 69 -16.64 12.73 -8.09
CA ASP A 69 -16.55 12.10 -9.42
C ASP A 69 -17.74 12.52 -10.31
N GLU A 70 -18.96 12.52 -9.78
CA GLU A 70 -20.15 13.00 -10.51
C GLU A 70 -20.01 14.46 -10.96
N VAL A 71 -19.45 15.33 -10.11
CA VAL A 71 -19.17 16.73 -10.46
C VAL A 71 -18.13 16.81 -11.59
N PHE A 72 -17.06 16.03 -11.53
CA PHE A 72 -16.06 16.01 -12.59
C PHE A 72 -16.62 15.47 -13.91
N GLN A 73 -17.45 14.43 -13.88
CA GLN A 73 -18.13 13.91 -15.05
C GLN A 73 -19.01 14.99 -15.71
N LYS A 74 -19.75 15.76 -14.91
CA LYS A 74 -20.54 16.89 -15.41
C LYS A 74 -19.66 17.95 -16.07
N HIS A 75 -18.55 18.34 -15.43
CA HIS A 75 -17.62 19.29 -16.02
C HIS A 75 -17.01 18.80 -17.34
N LEU A 76 -16.71 17.50 -17.45
CA LEU A 76 -16.23 16.93 -18.71
C LEU A 76 -17.30 17.00 -19.81
N GLN A 77 -18.56 16.72 -19.49
CA GLN A 77 -19.67 16.88 -20.42
C GLN A 77 -19.83 18.34 -20.85
N ASP A 78 -19.75 19.29 -19.92
CA ASP A 78 -19.83 20.72 -20.21
C ASP A 78 -18.69 21.16 -21.15
N VAL A 79 -17.45 20.72 -20.88
CA VAL A 79 -16.28 21.02 -21.72
C VAL A 79 -16.42 20.40 -23.11
N GLN A 80 -16.93 19.17 -23.22
CA GLN A 80 -17.22 18.53 -24.51
C GLN A 80 -18.31 19.29 -25.27
N HIS A 81 -19.36 19.73 -24.58
CA HIS A 81 -20.43 20.53 -25.17
C HIS A 81 -19.89 21.89 -25.67
N ILE A 82 -19.06 22.57 -24.88
CA ILE A 82 -18.39 23.81 -25.28
C ILE A 82 -17.50 23.58 -26.49
N LYS A 83 -16.71 22.51 -26.52
CA LYS A 83 -15.85 22.14 -27.65
C LYS A 83 -16.66 21.95 -28.94
N ASN A 84 -17.84 21.35 -28.85
CA ASN A 84 -18.69 21.07 -30.01
C ASN A 84 -19.50 22.29 -30.47
N ASN A 85 -19.74 23.27 -29.58
CA ASN A 85 -20.56 24.45 -29.84
C ASN A 85 -19.74 25.77 -29.81
N ILE A 86 -18.49 25.73 -30.29
CA ILE A 86 -17.64 26.94 -30.36
C ILE A 86 -18.19 27.89 -31.45
N PRO A 87 -18.57 29.13 -31.10
CA PRO A 87 -19.04 30.10 -32.09
C PRO A 87 -17.97 30.43 -33.14
N PRO A 88 -18.36 30.65 -34.41
CA PRO A 88 -17.43 30.90 -35.51
C PRO A 88 -16.56 32.16 -35.38
N HIS A 89 -16.90 33.09 -34.47
CA HIS A 89 -16.14 34.32 -34.22
C HIS A 89 -15.15 34.26 -33.03
N MET A 90 -15.01 33.11 -32.37
CA MET A 90 -14.05 32.96 -31.28
C MET A 90 -12.62 32.78 -31.82
N PRO A 91 -11.58 33.37 -31.19
CA PRO A 91 -10.19 33.21 -31.64
C PRO A 91 -9.75 31.74 -31.60
N ARG A 92 -9.84 31.05 -32.75
CA ARG A 92 -9.26 29.71 -32.90
C ARG A 92 -7.75 29.86 -32.97
N LYS A 93 -7.04 29.30 -31.99
CA LYS A 93 -5.58 29.13 -32.04
C LYS A 93 -5.26 28.30 -33.31
N LYS A 94 -4.80 28.96 -34.38
CA LYS A 94 -4.30 28.30 -35.60
C LYS A 94 -2.90 27.75 -35.32
N GLY A 95 -2.73 26.43 -35.47
CA GLY A 95 -1.48 25.67 -35.35
C GLY A 95 -1.62 24.63 -34.23
N LEU A 96 -1.68 23.32 -34.46
CA LEU A 96 -0.93 22.51 -35.42
C LEU A 96 -1.74 21.24 -35.74
N LEU A 97 -2.45 21.17 -36.86
CA LEU A 97 -2.90 19.91 -37.46
C LEU A 97 -3.00 20.11 -38.97
N LYS A 98 -1.97 19.66 -39.69
CA LYS A 98 -2.05 19.38 -41.12
C LYS A 98 -1.53 17.97 -41.34
N GLY A 99 -2.47 17.09 -41.70
CA GLY A 99 -2.25 15.92 -42.55
C GLY A 99 -1.74 14.67 -41.86
N SER A 100 -2.67 13.77 -41.51
CA SER A 100 -2.80 12.47 -42.18
C SER A 100 -3.89 11.65 -41.50
N GLU A 101 -5.04 11.50 -42.17
CA GLU A 101 -5.83 10.27 -42.04
C GLU A 101 -4.97 9.08 -42.51
N PRO A 102 -5.24 7.88 -41.98
CA PRO A 102 -5.61 6.86 -42.95
C PRO A 102 -6.86 6.08 -42.56
N ALA A 103 -7.54 5.70 -43.63
CA ALA A 103 -8.72 4.86 -43.73
C ALA A 103 -8.59 3.49 -43.05
N ILE A 104 -9.73 3.02 -42.57
CA ILE A 104 -10.02 1.66 -42.16
C ILE A 104 -10.09 0.75 -43.40
N ASN A 105 -9.28 -0.31 -43.45
CA ASN A 105 -9.79 -1.64 -43.83
C ASN A 105 -8.79 -2.80 -43.61
N GLN A 106 -9.27 -3.75 -42.80
CA GLN A 106 -9.15 -5.21 -42.92
C GLN A 106 -7.84 -5.96 -42.59
N LYS A 107 -7.96 -6.73 -41.50
CA LYS A 107 -7.63 -8.16 -41.34
C LYS A 107 -6.15 -8.55 -41.39
N GLU A 108 -5.56 -8.68 -40.21
CA GLU A 108 -4.84 -9.90 -39.85
C GLU A 108 -4.84 -10.08 -38.33
N ALA A 109 -5.59 -11.08 -37.89
CA ALA A 109 -5.55 -11.59 -36.53
C ALA A 109 -4.28 -12.43 -36.41
N VAL A 110 -3.28 -11.91 -35.70
CA VAL A 110 -2.22 -12.74 -35.12
C VAL A 110 -2.46 -12.76 -33.62
N GLU A 111 -3.15 -13.81 -33.23
CA GLU A 111 -3.34 -14.31 -31.89
C GLU A 111 -1.99 -14.49 -31.20
N VAL A 112 -1.59 -13.54 -30.36
CA VAL A 112 -0.50 -13.74 -29.40
C VAL A 112 -1.12 -14.10 -28.06
N GLN A 113 -1.23 -15.40 -27.86
CA GLN A 113 -1.57 -16.05 -26.60
C GLN A 113 -0.72 -15.47 -25.46
N PRO A 114 -1.31 -15.05 -24.32
CA PRO A 114 -0.53 -14.85 -23.11
C PRO A 114 -0.24 -16.24 -22.53
N ALA A 115 0.91 -16.79 -22.91
CA ALA A 115 1.47 -17.96 -22.25
C ALA A 115 1.69 -17.64 -20.76
N GLU A 116 1.05 -18.44 -19.91
CA GLU A 116 1.21 -18.43 -18.48
C GLU A 116 2.69 -18.55 -18.07
N LYS A 117 3.18 -17.61 -17.25
CA LYS A 117 4.11 -17.93 -16.18
C LYS A 117 3.62 -17.26 -14.90
N LYS A 118 2.88 -18.04 -14.10
CA LYS A 118 2.62 -17.77 -12.69
C LYS A 118 3.95 -17.80 -11.92
N SER A 119 4.74 -16.73 -12.00
CA SER A 119 5.68 -16.42 -10.92
C SER A 119 4.91 -15.57 -9.94
N SER A 120 4.78 -16.03 -8.70
CA SER A 120 4.22 -15.29 -7.57
C SER A 120 4.80 -13.86 -7.57
N LYS A 121 4.08 -12.91 -8.14
CA LYS A 121 4.42 -11.49 -8.06
C LYS A 121 4.14 -11.12 -6.62
N SER A 122 5.14 -11.23 -5.76
CA SER A 122 5.12 -10.49 -4.50
C SER A 122 4.98 -9.03 -4.91
N PHE A 123 3.81 -8.45 -4.66
CA PHE A 123 3.54 -7.06 -4.96
C PHE A 123 4.42 -6.20 -4.05
N VAL A 124 5.58 -5.77 -4.57
CA VAL A 124 6.45 -4.83 -3.88
C VAL A 124 5.89 -3.44 -4.16
N ARG A 125 5.77 -2.61 -3.12
CA ARG A 125 5.34 -1.22 -3.29
C ARG A 125 6.36 -0.45 -4.12
N GLU A 126 5.90 0.17 -5.20
CA GLU A 126 6.69 1.04 -6.07
C GLU A 126 6.35 2.51 -5.79
N MET A 127 7.35 3.37 -5.86
CA MET A 127 7.20 4.83 -5.77
C MET A 127 6.63 5.37 -7.07
N GLU A 128 5.58 6.17 -6.98
CA GLU A 128 4.99 6.83 -8.14
C GLU A 128 5.91 7.91 -8.71
N PHE A 129 5.95 7.99 -10.03
CA PHE A 129 6.66 9.06 -10.73
C PHE A 129 6.12 10.44 -10.35
N VAL A 130 7.01 11.44 -10.40
CA VAL A 130 6.62 12.83 -10.21
C VAL A 130 6.07 13.33 -11.54
N THR A 131 4.89 13.92 -11.53
CA THR A 131 4.26 14.50 -12.72
C THR A 131 4.85 15.88 -13.03
N MET A 132 4.71 16.34 -14.28
CA MET A 132 5.13 17.70 -14.69
C MET A 132 4.63 18.82 -13.74
N PRO A 133 3.33 18.90 -13.39
CA PRO A 133 2.86 19.96 -12.48
C PRO A 133 3.45 19.86 -11.07
N GLU A 134 3.66 18.65 -10.55
CA GLU A 134 4.34 18.45 -9.26
C GLU A 134 5.81 18.87 -9.33
N PHE A 135 6.48 18.61 -10.46
CA PHE A 135 7.86 19.06 -10.66
C PHE A 135 7.95 20.58 -10.76
N GLU A 136 6.99 21.22 -11.43
CA GLU A 136 6.90 22.67 -11.54
C GLU A 136 6.64 23.34 -10.18
N SER A 137 5.86 22.72 -9.30
CA SER A 137 5.54 23.26 -7.96
C SER A 137 6.71 23.26 -6.99
N ILE A 138 7.75 22.44 -7.21
CA ILE A 138 8.95 22.42 -6.37
C ILE A 138 9.60 23.83 -6.37
N PRO A 139 10.07 24.34 -5.23
CA PRO A 139 10.79 25.61 -5.21
C PRO A 139 12.14 25.56 -5.98
N GLN A 140 12.49 26.64 -6.67
CA GLN A 140 13.70 26.70 -7.51
C GLN A 140 15.00 26.41 -6.73
N TYR A 141 15.08 26.84 -5.46
CA TYR A 141 16.23 26.56 -4.61
C TYR A 141 16.41 25.07 -4.30
N MET A 142 15.35 24.27 -4.37
CA MET A 142 15.40 22.80 -4.22
C MET A 142 15.74 22.11 -5.54
N LYS A 143 15.17 22.59 -6.67
CA LYS A 143 15.45 22.03 -8.00
C LYS A 143 16.90 22.18 -8.41
N GLY A 144 17.51 23.33 -8.09
CA GLY A 144 18.84 23.67 -8.54
C GLY A 144 18.94 23.59 -10.07
N ARG A 145 19.73 22.64 -10.59
CA ARG A 145 19.89 22.37 -12.03
C ARG A 145 19.34 21.01 -12.45
N VAL A 146 18.54 20.36 -11.60
CA VAL A 146 17.99 19.03 -11.88
C VAL A 146 16.81 19.16 -12.84
N THR A 147 16.77 18.33 -13.88
CA THR A 147 15.67 18.27 -14.84
C THR A 147 14.62 17.24 -14.42
N TYR A 148 13.40 17.37 -14.97
CA TYR A 148 12.31 16.43 -14.75
C TYR A 148 12.71 14.97 -15.01
N GLU A 149 13.40 14.73 -16.14
CA GLU A 149 13.88 13.40 -16.52
C GLU A 149 14.86 12.82 -15.50
N GLN A 150 15.74 13.67 -14.95
CA GLN A 150 16.73 13.23 -13.96
C GLN A 150 16.09 12.90 -12.61
N LEU A 151 15.03 13.63 -12.22
CA LEU A 151 14.25 13.31 -11.03
C LEU A 151 13.56 11.95 -11.18
N ASN A 152 12.88 11.72 -12.31
CA ASN A 152 12.16 10.46 -12.54
C ASN A 152 13.09 9.27 -12.82
N ALA A 153 14.27 9.48 -13.41
CA ALA A 153 15.30 8.44 -13.51
C ALA A 153 15.81 8.00 -12.12
N ALA A 154 15.86 8.93 -11.16
CA ALA A 154 16.16 8.59 -9.77
C ALA A 154 15.02 7.82 -9.08
N VAL A 155 13.76 8.17 -9.35
CA VAL A 155 12.59 7.38 -8.89
C VAL A 155 12.67 5.96 -9.42
N GLU A 156 12.95 5.77 -10.71
CA GLU A 156 13.11 4.44 -11.32
C GLU A 156 14.25 3.64 -10.69
N SER A 157 15.38 4.30 -10.41
CA SER A 157 16.52 3.67 -9.74
C SER A 157 16.15 3.23 -8.31
N ILE A 158 15.44 4.08 -7.55
CA ILE A 158 14.96 3.75 -6.22
C ILE A 158 13.98 2.57 -6.29
N ASN A 159 13.03 2.57 -7.21
CA ASN A 159 12.09 1.46 -7.41
C ASN A 159 12.80 0.16 -7.74
N THR A 160 13.84 0.22 -8.58
CA THR A 160 14.68 -0.94 -8.90
C THR A 160 15.38 -1.49 -7.65
N ALA A 161 15.94 -0.62 -6.82
CA ALA A 161 16.59 -1.02 -5.56
C ALA A 161 15.59 -1.64 -4.56
N VAL A 162 14.39 -1.04 -4.43
CA VAL A 162 13.31 -1.56 -3.58
C VAL A 162 12.88 -2.94 -4.09
N ALA A 163 12.58 -3.06 -5.38
CA ALA A 163 12.18 -4.33 -5.99
C ALA A 163 13.24 -5.42 -5.78
N ALA A 164 14.52 -5.11 -5.99
CA ALA A 164 15.61 -6.06 -5.80
C ALA A 164 15.76 -6.48 -4.32
N LYS A 165 15.71 -5.53 -3.39
CA LYS A 165 15.77 -5.79 -1.95
C LYS A 165 14.64 -6.69 -1.50
N TYR A 166 13.39 -6.31 -1.76
CA TYR A 166 12.23 -7.04 -1.26
C TYR A 166 12.00 -8.37 -2.00
N LYS A 167 12.51 -8.51 -3.24
CA LYS A 167 12.62 -9.81 -3.90
C LYS A 167 13.51 -10.78 -3.12
N ILE A 168 14.65 -10.32 -2.59
CA ILE A 168 15.53 -11.14 -1.75
C ILE A 168 14.88 -11.43 -0.40
N VAL A 169 14.23 -10.44 0.24
CA VAL A 169 13.56 -10.62 1.55
C VAL A 169 12.41 -11.62 1.47
N HIS A 170 11.63 -11.62 0.38
CA HIS A 170 10.49 -12.53 0.21
C HIS A 170 10.91 -13.91 -0.32
N GLN A 171 12.15 -14.06 -0.81
CA GLN A 171 12.64 -15.33 -1.33
C GLN A 171 13.03 -16.29 -0.19
N SER A 172 12.70 -17.58 -0.35
CA SER A 172 13.05 -18.61 0.63
C SER A 172 14.56 -18.73 0.85
N LEU A 173 15.00 -18.77 2.12
CA LEU A 173 16.41 -18.90 2.51
C LEU A 173 17.13 -20.12 1.92
N LYS A 174 16.38 -21.16 1.55
CA LYS A 174 16.91 -22.39 0.95
C LYS A 174 17.32 -22.20 -0.51
N THR A 175 16.77 -21.21 -1.21
CA THR A 175 17.04 -20.95 -2.63
C THR A 175 17.99 -19.77 -2.85
N LEU A 176 18.43 -19.10 -1.78
CA LEU A 176 19.34 -17.96 -1.84
C LEU A 176 20.80 -18.39 -1.99
N ASN A 177 21.53 -17.72 -2.88
CA ASN A 177 22.98 -17.83 -3.01
C ASN A 177 23.69 -17.19 -1.79
N ASN A 178 24.97 -17.49 -1.58
CA ASN A 178 25.78 -16.99 -0.46
C ASN A 178 25.78 -15.46 -0.36
N HIS A 179 25.87 -14.75 -1.49
CA HIS A 179 25.78 -13.28 -1.53
C HIS A 179 24.40 -12.79 -1.07
N SER A 180 23.34 -13.33 -1.65
CA SER A 180 21.96 -12.97 -1.32
C SER A 180 21.59 -13.32 0.12
N ARG A 181 22.20 -14.36 0.71
CA ARG A 181 22.03 -14.71 2.13
C ARG A 181 22.67 -13.68 3.05
N LYS A 182 23.86 -13.16 2.71
CA LYS A 182 24.49 -12.04 3.44
C LYS A 182 23.64 -10.77 3.35
N LEU A 183 23.13 -10.45 2.16
CA LEU A 183 22.22 -9.32 1.97
C LEU A 183 20.93 -9.47 2.77
N HIS A 184 20.32 -10.66 2.75
CA HIS A 184 19.12 -10.95 3.55
C HIS A 184 19.37 -10.76 5.05
N GLN A 185 20.52 -11.21 5.57
CA GLN A 185 20.90 -10.97 6.96
C GLN A 185 21.04 -9.46 7.24
N ARG A 186 21.76 -8.72 6.37
CA ARG A 186 21.89 -7.26 6.47
C ARG A 186 20.53 -6.56 6.51
N PHE A 187 19.61 -6.93 5.62
CA PHE A 187 18.26 -6.32 5.58
C PHE A 187 17.49 -6.55 6.88
N LYS A 188 17.62 -7.75 7.45
CA LYS A 188 17.00 -8.10 8.73
C LYS A 188 17.60 -7.30 9.89
N ASP A 189 18.92 -7.13 9.91
CA ASP A 189 19.62 -6.35 10.96
C ASP A 189 19.31 -4.85 10.87
N GLN A 190 18.95 -4.36 9.67
CA GLN A 190 18.56 -2.97 9.45
C GLN A 190 17.11 -2.67 9.86
N GLU A 191 16.26 -3.68 10.09
CA GLU A 191 14.89 -3.45 10.53
C GLU A 191 14.82 -2.89 11.95
N THR A 192 13.86 -1.99 12.15
CA THR A 192 13.54 -1.36 13.44
C THR A 192 12.05 -1.48 13.71
N LYS A 193 11.62 -1.17 14.94
CA LYS A 193 10.19 -1.19 15.30
C LYS A 193 9.36 -0.27 14.41
N ASP A 194 9.93 0.86 13.98
CA ASP A 194 9.26 1.88 13.18
C ASP A 194 9.21 1.54 11.68
N THR A 195 9.99 0.56 11.21
CA THR A 195 10.01 0.13 9.80
C THR A 195 9.23 -1.16 9.56
N LYS A 196 8.61 -1.72 10.60
CA LYS A 196 7.90 -2.99 10.51
C LYS A 196 6.68 -2.84 9.58
N GLY A 197 6.63 -3.64 8.53
CA GLY A 197 5.55 -3.62 7.54
C GLY A 197 5.63 -2.46 6.54
N GLN A 198 6.72 -1.70 6.54
CA GLN A 198 6.96 -0.60 5.60
C GLN A 198 8.09 -0.93 4.62
N TYR A 199 8.02 -0.36 3.43
CA TYR A 199 9.05 -0.51 2.41
C TYR A 199 10.10 0.59 2.55
N PHE A 200 11.37 0.23 2.71
CA PHE A 200 12.47 1.18 2.84
C PHE A 200 13.75 0.71 2.16
N VAL A 201 14.56 1.66 1.75
CA VAL A 201 15.92 1.44 1.23
C VAL A 201 16.93 2.27 2.01
N VAL A 202 18.18 1.80 2.03
CA VAL A 202 19.31 2.57 2.56
C VAL A 202 20.27 2.92 1.43
N GLU A 203 21.20 3.84 1.70
CA GLU A 203 22.22 4.27 0.75
C GLU A 203 23.01 3.09 0.13
N ASP A 204 23.37 2.10 0.95
CA ASP A 204 24.08 0.90 0.48
C ASP A 204 23.24 0.03 -0.46
N ASP A 205 21.90 0.03 -0.31
CA ASP A 205 21.00 -0.72 -1.20
C ASP A 205 20.98 -0.09 -2.59
N ILE A 206 21.00 1.26 -2.65
CA ILE A 206 21.04 2.00 -3.90
C ILE A 206 22.36 1.77 -4.62
N ARG A 207 23.48 1.77 -3.90
CA ARG A 207 24.80 1.48 -4.46
C ARG A 207 24.95 0.04 -4.95
N GLU A 208 24.32 -0.91 -4.26
CA GLU A 208 24.40 -2.34 -4.59
C GLU A 208 23.54 -2.69 -5.82
N PHE A 209 22.33 -2.15 -5.90
CA PHE A 209 21.34 -2.58 -6.90
C PHE A 209 21.19 -1.63 -8.09
N THR A 210 21.83 -0.46 -8.04
CA THR A 210 21.75 0.55 -9.11
C THR A 210 23.13 1.08 -9.45
N GLN A 211 23.28 1.61 -10.66
CA GLN A 211 24.51 2.32 -11.06
C GLN A 211 24.54 3.78 -10.58
N MET A 212 23.60 4.17 -9.71
CA MET A 212 23.45 5.53 -9.25
C MET A 212 24.48 5.87 -8.18
N LYS A 213 25.20 6.98 -8.38
CA LYS A 213 26.12 7.51 -7.37
C LYS A 213 25.35 8.30 -6.32
N VAL A 214 25.57 7.95 -5.06
CA VAL A 214 25.00 8.67 -3.92
C VAL A 214 25.89 9.87 -3.61
N ASP A 215 25.68 10.95 -4.35
CA ASP A 215 26.41 12.22 -4.25
C ASP A 215 25.51 13.35 -3.70
N LYS A 216 26.05 14.58 -3.61
CA LYS A 216 25.27 15.74 -3.15
C LYS A 216 24.05 16.03 -4.05
N ARG A 217 24.11 15.67 -5.33
CA ARG A 217 23.01 15.84 -6.26
C ARG A 217 21.90 14.85 -5.96
N PHE A 218 22.24 13.59 -5.70
CA PHE A 218 21.29 12.58 -5.23
C PHE A 218 20.60 13.01 -3.93
N GLN A 219 21.34 13.58 -2.97
CA GLN A 219 20.73 14.12 -1.76
C GLN A 219 19.76 15.28 -2.05
N GLY A 220 20.08 16.15 -3.02
CA GLY A 220 19.15 17.16 -3.52
C GLY A 220 17.87 16.55 -4.11
N ILE A 221 18.02 15.45 -4.85
CA ILE A 221 16.89 14.68 -5.40
C ILE A 221 16.02 14.07 -4.29
N LEU A 222 16.62 13.48 -3.26
CA LEU A 222 15.89 12.97 -2.10
C LEU A 222 15.07 14.06 -1.40
N ASN A 223 15.63 15.26 -1.27
CA ASN A 223 14.92 16.41 -0.72
C ASN A 223 13.71 16.82 -1.58
N MET A 224 13.84 16.78 -2.91
CA MET A 224 12.72 17.02 -3.83
C MET A 224 11.65 15.94 -3.71
N LEU A 225 12.04 14.66 -3.68
CA LEU A 225 11.09 13.54 -3.51
C LEU A 225 10.36 13.60 -2.18
N ARG A 226 11.03 14.07 -1.12
CA ARG A 226 10.41 14.35 0.17
C ARG A 226 9.40 15.48 0.10
N HIS A 227 9.70 16.55 -0.66
CA HIS A 227 8.75 17.65 -0.89
C HIS A 227 7.49 17.17 -1.62
N CYS A 228 7.66 16.31 -2.63
CA CYS A 228 6.57 15.65 -3.35
C CYS A 228 5.92 14.49 -2.57
N GLN A 229 6.24 14.32 -1.29
CA GLN A 229 5.68 13.28 -0.41
C GLN A 229 5.82 11.85 -0.94
N ARG A 230 6.88 11.57 -1.70
CA ARG A 230 7.15 10.23 -2.22
C ARG A 230 7.92 9.34 -1.25
N LEU A 231 8.70 9.96 -0.36
CA LEU A 231 9.49 9.25 0.65
C LEU A 231 9.63 10.04 1.94
N ARG A 232 9.97 9.32 3.02
CA ARG A 232 10.30 9.87 4.34
C ARG A 232 11.65 9.34 4.81
N GLU A 233 12.48 10.21 5.40
CA GLU A 233 13.72 9.78 6.05
C GLU A 233 13.48 9.41 7.52
N LEU A 234 14.03 8.27 7.94
CA LEU A 234 14.09 7.83 9.32
C LEU A 234 15.55 7.56 9.69
N ARG A 235 16.05 8.30 10.69
CA ARG A 235 17.44 8.20 11.15
C ARG A 235 17.48 7.45 12.48
N GLY A 236 18.32 6.43 12.58
CA GLY A 236 18.49 5.65 13.80
C GLY A 236 19.62 4.63 13.69
N GLY A 237 20.41 4.48 14.77
CA GLY A 237 21.52 3.53 14.81
C GLY A 237 22.66 3.84 13.82
N GLY A 238 22.92 5.13 13.54
CA GLY A 238 23.93 5.55 12.57
C GLY A 238 23.53 5.31 11.10
N LEU A 239 22.30 4.86 10.83
CA LEU A 239 21.81 4.55 9.50
C LEU A 239 20.59 5.41 9.15
N THR A 240 20.59 5.93 7.92
CA THR A 240 19.44 6.66 7.35
C THR A 240 18.64 5.71 6.47
N ARG A 241 17.34 5.60 6.75
CA ARG A 241 16.38 4.75 6.03
C ARG A 241 15.42 5.64 5.27
N TYR A 242 15.31 5.42 3.96
CA TYR A 242 14.37 6.11 3.09
C TYR A 242 13.13 5.23 2.93
N MET A 243 12.06 5.56 3.65
CA MET A 243 10.79 4.85 3.62
C MET A 243 9.95 5.37 2.46
N LEU A 244 9.38 4.47 1.67
CA LEU A 244 8.41 4.80 0.63
C LEU A 244 7.06 5.06 1.28
N LEU A 245 6.36 6.10 0.81
CA LEU A 245 5.03 6.47 1.28
C LEU A 245 3.90 5.82 0.47
#